data_AF-A0AB34QW40-F1
#
_entry.id   AF-A0AB34QW40-F1
#
_cell.length_a   1.000
_cell.length_b   1.000
_cell.length_c   1.000
_cell.angle_alpha   90.00
_cell.angle_beta   90.00
_cell.angle_gamma   90.00
#
_symmetry.space_group_name_H-M   'P 1'
#
loop_
_entity.id
_entity.type
_entity.pdbx_description
1 polymer ?
#
loop_
_entity_poly.entity_id
_entity_poly.type
_entity_poly.pdbx_seq_one_letter_code
_entity_poly.pdbx_strand_id
1 'polypeptide(L)'
;MLDGLKTVAPSAALLLFAILFFGVMLDAGLFDPLIKLILRIVKGDPVKIAFGVAILSMLVALDGDGTTTYMITVSAMLPLFLRIGMNPLILGTISLLSLGIMSGMTPWGGPATRAIAALGLDAGEFFIPLIPTMVGGGLFILFTAYVLGKKERKRIGVAEIQYKEEASISPELAASIEDGVEDMKRPNLIWVNFFLTIAVMATLVLDIVPIPVLFLIGFVIALMINYPKVEDQRERILSHAGNALTVITLVFAAGIFTGIFSGTKMVESIAHLVIYMIPDSYSSFFPLIVALTSMPFTFVLSNDAYYFGVLPILAEAGAAYGIDPVEIARASIIGQPVHLLSPLVASTLLLVSMLNKDIGDLQKYALLWTVLTALFTTLIALLTGAISIF
;
A
#
# COMPACT_ATOMS: atom_id res chain seq x y z
N MET A 1 -15.95 23.64 9.11
CA MET A 1 -14.48 23.68 8.85
C MET A 1 -13.67 23.29 10.08
N LEU A 2 -13.68 24.07 11.18
CA LEU A 2 -12.86 23.77 12.36
C LEU A 2 -13.25 22.45 13.04
N ASP A 3 -14.53 22.10 13.06
CA ASP A 3 -14.97 20.79 13.57
C ASP A 3 -14.51 19.64 12.69
N GLY A 4 -14.46 19.84 11.37
CA GLY A 4 -13.90 18.87 10.43
C GLY A 4 -12.39 18.66 10.58
N LEU A 5 -11.64 19.66 11.05
CA LEU A 5 -10.23 19.46 11.43
C LEU A 5 -10.10 18.61 12.69
N LYS A 6 -10.99 18.78 13.66
CA LYS A 6 -10.96 18.00 14.92
C LYS A 6 -11.26 16.52 14.67
N THR A 7 -12.18 16.21 13.76
CA THR A 7 -12.56 14.82 13.46
C THR A 7 -11.43 14.03 12.80
N VAL A 8 -10.63 14.65 11.93
CA VAL A 8 -9.52 13.98 11.23
C VAL A 8 -8.19 14.03 11.97
N ALA A 9 -8.08 14.78 13.08
CA ALA A 9 -6.82 14.96 13.81
C ALA A 9 -6.21 13.64 14.33
N PRO A 10 -6.98 12.68 14.89
CA PRO A 10 -6.44 11.38 15.29
C PRO A 10 -5.86 10.62 14.09
N SER A 11 -6.55 10.63 12.95
CA SER A 11 -6.09 10.01 11.71
C SER A 11 -4.81 10.67 11.21
N ALA A 12 -4.73 12.01 11.20
CA ALA A 12 -3.50 12.72 10.83
C ALA A 12 -2.31 12.33 11.72
N ALA A 13 -2.52 12.21 13.03
CA ALA A 13 -1.49 11.78 13.97
C ALA A 13 -1.05 10.32 13.74
N LEU A 14 -2.00 9.40 13.51
CA LEU A 14 -1.72 8.02 13.14
C LEU A 14 -0.80 7.94 11.93
N LEU A 15 -1.18 8.64 10.86
CA LEU A 15 -0.49 8.61 9.58
C LEU A 15 0.94 9.15 9.71
N LEU A 16 1.10 10.28 10.40
CA LEU A 16 2.40 10.85 10.70
C LEU A 16 3.32 9.83 11.37
N PHE A 17 2.87 9.23 12.48
CA PHE A 17 3.74 8.35 13.26
C PHE A 17 3.93 6.98 12.62
N ALA A 18 2.95 6.48 11.86
CA ALA A 18 3.11 5.26 11.08
C ALA A 18 4.16 5.43 9.98
N ILE A 19 4.09 6.53 9.20
CA ILE A 19 5.08 6.85 8.16
C ILE A 19 6.48 6.98 8.79
N LEU A 20 6.60 7.72 9.88
CA LEU A 20 7.89 7.89 10.57
C LEU A 20 8.41 6.57 11.17
N PHE A 21 7.55 5.74 11.77
CA PHE A 21 7.92 4.45 12.34
C PHE A 21 8.47 3.51 11.26
N PHE A 22 7.73 3.31 10.17
CA PHE A 22 8.17 2.42 9.09
C PHE A 22 9.36 3.00 8.31
N GLY A 23 9.44 4.33 8.16
CA GLY A 23 10.62 5.00 7.61
C GLY A 23 11.89 4.70 8.43
N VAL A 24 11.81 4.78 9.77
CA VAL A 24 12.93 4.41 10.65
C VAL A 24 13.28 2.92 10.55
N MET A 25 12.28 2.03 10.49
CA MET A 25 12.53 0.59 10.32
C MET A 25 13.25 0.27 9.01
N LEU A 26 12.89 0.99 7.96
CA LEU A 26 13.50 0.88 6.64
C LEU A 26 14.94 1.38 6.65
N ASP A 27 15.19 2.58 7.19
CA ASP A 27 16.52 3.17 7.32
C ASP A 27 17.46 2.31 8.18
N ALA A 28 16.92 1.72 9.25
CA ALA A 28 17.67 0.81 10.12
C ALA A 28 18.05 -0.51 9.43
N GLY A 29 17.48 -0.81 8.25
CA GLY A 29 17.78 -2.01 7.47
C GLY A 29 17.04 -3.26 7.96
N LEU A 30 15.85 -3.12 8.56
CA LEU A 30 15.05 -4.25 9.05
C LEU A 30 14.84 -5.32 7.96
N PHE A 31 14.68 -4.90 6.71
CA PHE A 31 14.36 -5.78 5.58
C PHE A 31 15.59 -6.38 4.86
N ASP A 32 16.81 -5.93 5.18
CA ASP A 32 18.04 -6.36 4.49
C ASP A 32 18.36 -7.85 4.61
N PRO A 33 18.23 -8.52 5.77
CA PRO A 33 18.51 -9.95 5.89
C PRO A 33 17.59 -10.79 5.03
N LEU A 34 16.34 -10.35 4.88
CA LEU A 34 15.36 -11.03 4.06
C LEU A 34 15.71 -10.91 2.58
N ILE A 35 16.15 -9.73 2.12
CA ILE A 35 16.64 -9.54 0.75
C ILE A 35 17.78 -10.53 0.48
N LYS A 36 18.79 -10.59 1.37
CA LYS A 36 19.92 -11.52 1.25
C LYS A 36 19.48 -12.98 1.26
N LEU A 37 18.50 -13.34 2.10
CA LEU A 37 17.95 -14.69 2.17
C LEU A 37 17.23 -15.07 0.87
N ILE A 38 16.37 -14.18 0.35
CA ILE A 38 15.68 -14.37 -0.93
C ILE A 38 16.72 -14.60 -2.02
N LEU A 39 17.70 -13.70 -2.14
CA LEU A 39 18.79 -13.82 -3.12
C LEU A 39 19.56 -15.14 -3.02
N ARG A 40 19.82 -15.65 -1.80
CA ARG A 40 20.47 -16.97 -1.58
C ARG A 40 19.59 -18.15 -1.98
N ILE A 41 18.29 -18.09 -1.75
CA ILE A 41 17.35 -19.20 -2.03
C ILE A 41 17.09 -19.34 -3.54
N VAL A 42 17.13 -18.21 -4.24
CA VAL A 42 16.51 -18.06 -5.55
C VAL A 42 17.27 -18.76 -6.69
N LYS A 43 18.58 -19.07 -6.53
CA LYS A 43 19.39 -20.03 -7.33
C LYS A 43 19.06 -20.15 -8.84
N GLY A 44 18.72 -19.04 -9.51
CA GLY A 44 18.39 -18.99 -10.95
C GLY A 44 17.09 -19.66 -11.39
N ASP A 45 16.19 -19.98 -10.45
CA ASP A 45 14.88 -20.55 -10.74
C ASP A 45 13.82 -19.45 -10.89
N PRO A 46 13.22 -19.25 -12.07
CA PRO A 46 12.23 -18.19 -12.33
C PRO A 46 11.04 -18.15 -11.36
N VAL A 47 10.58 -19.31 -10.88
CA VAL A 47 9.48 -19.35 -9.90
C VAL A 47 9.96 -18.80 -8.57
N LYS A 48 11.14 -19.22 -8.09
CA LYS A 48 11.69 -18.72 -6.82
C LYS A 48 11.95 -17.22 -6.91
N ILE A 49 12.44 -16.73 -8.05
CA ILE A 49 12.64 -15.30 -8.30
C ILE A 49 11.31 -14.55 -8.14
N ALA A 50 10.25 -15.01 -8.82
CA ALA A 50 8.95 -14.37 -8.75
C ALA A 50 8.37 -14.37 -7.32
N PHE A 51 8.52 -15.47 -6.57
CA PHE A 51 8.17 -15.52 -5.14
C PHE A 51 8.98 -14.53 -4.31
N GLY A 52 10.28 -14.41 -4.59
CA GLY A 52 11.16 -13.43 -3.96
C GLY A 52 10.67 -12.01 -4.17
N VAL A 53 10.27 -11.65 -5.40
CA VAL A 53 9.68 -10.34 -5.70
C VAL A 53 8.40 -10.13 -4.92
N ALA A 54 7.48 -11.10 -4.92
CA ALA A 54 6.20 -10.98 -4.22
C ALA A 54 6.39 -10.73 -2.72
N ILE A 55 7.21 -11.55 -2.06
CA ILE A 55 7.46 -11.44 -0.63
C ILE A 55 8.14 -10.10 -0.31
N LEU A 56 9.17 -9.73 -1.08
CA LEU A 56 9.90 -8.49 -0.85
C LEU A 56 8.98 -7.27 -1.04
N SER A 57 8.27 -7.19 -2.17
CA SER A 57 7.39 -6.06 -2.46
C SER A 57 6.24 -5.96 -1.46
N MET A 58 5.63 -7.06 -1.02
CA MET A 58 4.57 -7.02 -0.02
C MET A 58 5.06 -6.48 1.32
N LEU A 59 6.28 -6.83 1.73
CA LEU A 59 6.83 -6.38 2.99
C LEU A 59 7.26 -4.92 2.95
N VAL A 60 7.90 -4.49 1.87
CA VAL A 60 8.28 -3.08 1.72
C VAL A 60 7.03 -2.21 1.61
N ALA A 61 6.02 -2.63 0.84
CA ALA A 61 4.77 -1.91 0.66
C ALA A 61 3.94 -1.72 1.94
N LEU A 62 4.31 -2.36 3.05
CA LEU A 62 3.77 -2.05 4.36
C LEU A 62 4.17 -0.65 4.85
N ASP A 63 5.17 0.01 4.27
CA ASP A 63 5.49 1.42 4.55
C ASP A 63 4.42 2.41 4.04
N GLY A 64 3.55 1.94 3.14
CA GLY A 64 2.51 2.77 2.53
C GLY A 64 3.00 3.60 1.33
N ASP A 65 4.28 3.53 0.95
CA ASP A 65 4.87 4.34 -0.12
C ASP A 65 5.25 3.52 -1.36
N GLY A 66 4.65 3.88 -2.49
CA GLY A 66 4.92 3.24 -3.77
C GLY A 66 6.31 3.49 -4.30
N THR A 67 6.87 4.68 -4.08
CA THR A 67 8.19 5.05 -4.58
C THR A 67 9.26 4.18 -3.93
N THR A 68 9.25 4.10 -2.61
CA THR A 68 10.18 3.30 -1.82
C THR A 68 10.04 1.80 -2.12
N THR A 69 8.80 1.31 -2.23
CA THR A 69 8.51 -0.09 -2.63
C THR A 69 9.15 -0.47 -3.96
N TYR A 70 8.93 0.36 -5.00
CA TYR A 70 9.46 0.08 -6.33
C TYR A 70 10.98 0.25 -6.39
N MET A 71 11.52 1.30 -5.77
CA MET A 71 12.96 1.51 -5.72
C MET A 71 13.69 0.32 -5.09
N ILE A 72 13.25 -0.12 -3.92
CA ILE A 72 13.90 -1.25 -3.23
C ILE A 72 13.74 -2.55 -4.01
N THR A 73 12.51 -2.86 -4.47
CA THR A 73 12.28 -4.13 -5.15
C THR A 73 13.02 -4.19 -6.48
N VAL A 74 12.90 -3.15 -7.31
CA VAL A 74 13.52 -3.13 -8.64
C VAL A 74 15.04 -3.17 -8.51
N SER A 75 15.63 -2.36 -7.64
CA SER A 75 17.08 -2.35 -7.41
C SER A 75 17.62 -3.69 -6.94
N ALA A 76 16.89 -4.38 -6.04
CA ALA A 76 17.31 -5.68 -5.54
C ALA A 76 17.13 -6.83 -6.55
N MET A 77 16.06 -6.79 -7.36
CA MET A 77 15.62 -7.96 -8.13
C MET A 77 15.86 -7.83 -9.64
N LEU A 78 15.87 -6.62 -10.20
CA LEU A 78 16.05 -6.41 -11.64
C LEU A 78 17.38 -6.97 -12.19
N PRO A 79 18.54 -6.81 -11.52
CA PRO A 79 19.79 -7.40 -12.01
C PRO A 79 19.70 -8.91 -12.18
N LEU A 80 18.96 -9.58 -11.30
CA LEU A 80 18.72 -11.02 -11.37
C LEU A 80 17.83 -11.38 -12.56
N PHE A 81 16.73 -10.64 -12.78
CA PHE A 81 15.86 -10.82 -13.95
C PHE A 81 16.64 -10.70 -15.26
N LEU A 82 17.46 -9.65 -15.39
CA LEU A 82 18.27 -9.42 -16.59
C LEU A 82 19.31 -10.52 -16.79
N ARG A 83 19.98 -10.97 -15.71
CA ARG A 83 21.03 -12.00 -15.79
C ARG A 83 20.52 -13.34 -16.30
N ILE A 84 19.30 -13.73 -15.95
CA ILE A 84 18.70 -14.99 -16.44
C ILE A 84 17.79 -14.81 -17.66
N GLY A 85 17.63 -13.58 -18.15
CA GLY A 85 16.76 -13.25 -19.28
C GLY A 85 15.27 -13.37 -19.00
N MET A 86 14.84 -13.19 -17.74
CA MET A 86 13.42 -13.17 -17.35
C MET A 86 12.77 -11.84 -17.70
N ASN A 87 11.50 -11.84 -18.08
CA ASN A 87 10.79 -10.62 -18.48
C ASN A 87 10.64 -9.64 -17.28
N PRO A 88 11.22 -8.41 -17.33
CA PRO A 88 11.11 -7.43 -16.25
C PRO A 88 9.68 -6.97 -15.94
N LEU A 89 8.75 -7.10 -16.90
CA LEU A 89 7.34 -6.77 -16.66
C LEU A 89 6.69 -7.67 -15.59
N ILE A 90 7.23 -8.86 -15.35
CA ILE A 90 6.78 -9.73 -14.25
C ILE A 90 7.15 -9.12 -12.89
N LEU A 91 8.35 -8.54 -12.78
CA LEU A 91 8.76 -7.79 -11.59
C LEU A 91 7.78 -6.65 -11.36
N GLY A 92 7.60 -5.80 -12.38
CA GLY A 92 6.70 -4.66 -12.29
C GLY A 92 5.26 -5.04 -11.94
N THR A 93 4.73 -6.10 -12.54
CA THR A 93 3.38 -6.58 -12.26
C THR A 93 3.25 -7.04 -10.82
N ILE A 94 4.15 -7.92 -10.33
CA ILE A 94 4.07 -8.45 -8.97
C ILE A 94 4.24 -7.33 -7.94
N SER A 95 5.18 -6.41 -8.14
CA SER A 95 5.39 -5.26 -7.25
C SER A 95 4.19 -4.33 -7.22
N LEU A 96 3.58 -4.06 -8.37
CA LEU A 96 2.38 -3.23 -8.48
C LEU A 96 1.20 -3.87 -7.75
N LEU A 97 0.96 -5.17 -7.93
CA LEU A 97 -0.08 -5.88 -7.19
C LEU A 97 0.18 -5.85 -5.69
N SER A 98 1.43 -6.05 -5.27
CA SER A 98 1.83 -6.00 -3.87
C SER A 98 1.54 -4.64 -3.24
N LEU A 99 1.86 -3.56 -3.95
CA LEU A 99 1.54 -2.20 -3.52
C LEU A 99 0.03 -1.98 -3.43
N GLY A 100 -0.72 -2.43 -4.45
CA GLY A 100 -2.18 -2.26 -4.52
C GLY A 100 -2.93 -2.95 -3.39
N ILE A 101 -2.39 -4.06 -2.86
CA ILE A 101 -2.98 -4.76 -1.70
C ILE A 101 -2.43 -4.23 -0.39
N MET A 102 -1.10 -4.20 -0.22
CA MET A 102 -0.50 -3.87 1.08
C MET A 102 -0.65 -2.40 1.41
N SER A 103 -0.14 -1.50 0.56
CA SER A 103 -0.34 -0.05 0.76
C SER A 103 -1.78 0.37 0.46
N GLY A 104 -2.46 -0.26 -0.49
CA GLY A 104 -3.85 0.10 -0.79
C GLY A 104 -4.81 -0.03 0.39
N MET A 105 -4.57 -1.02 1.26
CA MET A 105 -5.48 -1.39 2.36
C MET A 105 -5.00 -0.96 3.75
N THR A 106 -3.72 -0.64 3.95
CA THR A 106 -3.22 -0.18 5.26
C THR A 106 -3.71 1.24 5.57
N PRO A 107 -4.04 1.58 6.83
CA PRO A 107 -4.54 2.90 7.19
C PRO A 107 -3.63 4.04 6.76
N TRP A 108 -2.32 3.78 6.76
CA TRP A 108 -1.26 4.73 6.40
C TRP A 108 -0.82 4.68 4.94
N GLY A 109 -1.38 3.77 4.15
CA GLY A 109 -1.20 3.79 2.72
C GLY A 109 -2.15 4.77 2.05
N GLY A 110 -1.75 5.23 0.86
CA GLY A 110 -2.37 6.38 0.19
C GLY A 110 -3.90 6.31 0.02
N PRO A 111 -4.48 5.22 -0.49
CA PRO A 111 -5.92 5.13 -0.77
C PRO A 111 -6.77 5.08 0.51
N ALA A 112 -6.45 4.16 1.42
CA ALA A 112 -7.14 4.01 2.70
C ALA A 112 -7.07 5.29 3.54
N THR A 113 -5.91 5.94 3.59
CA THR A 113 -5.75 7.27 4.24
C THR A 113 -6.80 8.26 3.76
N ARG A 114 -6.97 8.36 2.43
CA ARG A 114 -7.90 9.31 1.83
C ARG A 114 -9.35 8.92 2.10
N ALA A 115 -9.68 7.64 2.03
CA ALA A 115 -11.03 7.15 2.34
C ALA A 115 -11.41 7.43 3.80
N ILE A 116 -10.51 7.10 4.74
CA ILE A 116 -10.68 7.37 6.18
C ILE A 116 -10.84 8.87 6.42
N ALA A 117 -9.98 9.70 5.84
CA ALA A 117 -10.02 11.15 6.03
C ALA A 117 -11.27 11.79 5.41
N ALA A 118 -11.67 11.38 4.21
CA ALA A 118 -12.81 11.94 3.50
C ALA A 118 -14.13 11.68 4.23
N LEU A 119 -14.25 10.50 4.85
CA LEU A 119 -15.47 10.07 5.55
C LEU A 119 -15.39 10.28 7.06
N GLY A 120 -14.25 10.73 7.60
CA GLY A 120 -14.06 10.97 9.03
C GLY A 120 -14.14 9.69 9.87
N LEU A 121 -13.61 8.58 9.36
CA LEU A 121 -13.73 7.25 9.96
C LEU A 121 -12.65 6.98 11.02
N ASP A 122 -12.92 6.04 11.91
CA ASP A 122 -11.89 5.43 12.74
C ASP A 122 -11.05 4.44 11.91
N ALA A 123 -9.72 4.52 12.07
CA ALA A 123 -8.79 3.71 11.29
C ALA A 123 -8.78 2.23 11.70
N GLY A 124 -9.03 1.94 12.99
CA GLY A 124 -9.10 0.59 13.53
C GLY A 124 -10.36 -0.11 13.02
N GLU A 125 -11.50 0.57 13.12
CA GLU A 125 -12.75 0.09 12.54
C GLU A 125 -12.60 -0.17 11.04
N PHE A 126 -11.98 0.74 10.29
CA PHE A 126 -11.72 0.52 8.86
C PHE A 126 -10.84 -0.71 8.60
N PHE A 127 -9.73 -0.87 9.33
CA PHE A 127 -8.64 -1.76 8.96
C PHE A 127 -8.75 -3.18 9.49
N ILE A 128 -9.16 -3.37 10.75
CA ILE A 128 -9.13 -4.69 11.39
C ILE A 128 -9.93 -5.73 10.57
N PRO A 129 -11.14 -5.42 10.05
CA PRO A 129 -11.89 -6.35 9.20
C PRO A 129 -11.26 -6.59 7.81
N LEU A 130 -10.36 -5.71 7.35
CA LEU A 130 -9.64 -5.88 6.09
C LEU A 130 -8.41 -6.79 6.19
N ILE A 131 -7.91 -7.10 7.40
CA ILE A 131 -6.72 -7.95 7.57
C ILE A 131 -6.87 -9.31 6.89
N PRO A 132 -7.99 -10.06 7.05
CA PRO A 132 -8.20 -11.30 6.32
C PRO A 132 -8.21 -11.12 4.78
N THR A 133 -8.78 -10.00 4.29
CA THR A 133 -8.77 -9.62 2.88
C THR A 133 -7.36 -9.38 2.36
N MET A 134 -6.52 -8.69 3.13
CA MET A 134 -5.11 -8.46 2.80
C MET A 134 -4.32 -9.75 2.74
N VAL A 135 -4.53 -10.67 3.69
CA VAL A 135 -3.91 -11.99 3.68
C VAL A 135 -4.33 -12.77 2.44
N GLY A 136 -5.63 -12.76 2.11
CA GLY A 136 -6.14 -13.36 0.88
C GLY A 136 -5.52 -12.76 -0.38
N GLY A 137 -5.45 -11.43 -0.47
CA GLY A 137 -4.79 -10.72 -1.57
C GLY A 137 -3.30 -11.08 -1.69
N GLY A 138 -2.59 -11.17 -0.56
CA GLY A 138 -1.20 -11.61 -0.51
C GLY A 138 -1.00 -13.03 -1.02
N LEU A 139 -1.89 -13.96 -0.64
CA LEU A 139 -1.89 -15.33 -1.17
C LEU A 139 -2.15 -15.35 -2.69
N PHE A 140 -3.03 -14.48 -3.19
CA PHE A 140 -3.30 -14.36 -4.62
C PHE A 140 -2.11 -13.77 -5.40
N ILE A 141 -1.37 -12.83 -4.80
CA ILE A 141 -0.12 -12.31 -5.35
C ILE A 141 0.92 -13.43 -5.45
N LEU A 142 1.06 -14.26 -4.41
CA LEU A 142 1.95 -15.43 -4.44
C LEU A 142 1.52 -16.45 -5.52
N PHE A 143 0.21 -16.66 -5.69
CA PHE A 143 -0.32 -17.47 -6.79
C PHE A 143 0.03 -16.87 -8.16
N THR A 144 -0.15 -15.56 -8.34
CA THR A 144 0.21 -14.85 -9.57
C THR A 144 1.70 -14.98 -9.86
N ALA A 145 2.55 -14.81 -8.83
CA ALA A 145 4.00 -15.01 -8.92
C ALA A 145 4.36 -16.45 -9.31
N TYR A 146 3.68 -17.46 -8.76
CA TYR A 146 3.86 -18.85 -9.15
C TYR A 146 3.52 -19.07 -10.63
N VAL A 147 2.38 -18.58 -11.11
CA VAL A 147 1.93 -18.79 -12.49
C VAL A 147 2.87 -18.09 -13.48
N LEU A 148 3.20 -16.83 -13.24
CA LEU A 148 4.13 -16.05 -14.08
C LEU A 148 5.54 -16.66 -14.06
N GLY A 149 6.04 -17.02 -12.88
CA GLY A 149 7.34 -17.68 -12.74
C GLY A 149 7.39 -19.05 -13.42
N LYS A 150 6.32 -19.84 -13.38
CA LYS A 150 6.25 -21.16 -14.06
C LYS A 150 6.23 -21.00 -15.57
N LYS A 151 5.53 -19.99 -16.08
CA LYS A 151 5.52 -19.63 -17.51
C LYS A 151 6.93 -19.27 -17.97
N GLU A 152 7.66 -18.48 -17.20
CA GLU A 152 9.06 -18.15 -17.50
C GLU A 152 9.97 -19.35 -17.37
N ARG A 153 9.85 -20.17 -16.30
CA ARG A 153 10.63 -21.41 -16.16
C ARG A 153 10.46 -22.33 -17.38
N LYS A 154 9.26 -22.40 -17.97
CA LYS A 154 9.03 -23.15 -19.22
C LYS A 154 9.72 -22.52 -20.43
N ARG A 155 9.88 -21.19 -20.47
CA ARG A 155 10.51 -20.44 -21.57
C ARG A 155 12.04 -20.49 -21.51
N ILE A 156 12.63 -20.27 -20.34
CA ILE A 156 14.08 -20.07 -20.16
C ILE A 156 14.78 -21.19 -19.40
N GLY A 157 14.03 -22.13 -18.82
CA GLY A 157 14.60 -23.20 -17.98
C GLY A 157 15.02 -22.69 -16.59
N VAL A 158 15.88 -23.46 -15.93
CA VAL A 158 16.50 -23.09 -14.64
C VAL A 158 17.99 -22.87 -14.91
N ALA A 159 18.48 -21.67 -14.61
CA ALA A 159 19.88 -21.32 -14.80
C ALA A 159 20.72 -21.72 -13.59
N GLU A 160 21.92 -22.28 -13.79
CA GLU A 160 22.90 -22.43 -12.72
C GLU A 160 23.61 -21.11 -12.49
N ILE A 161 23.20 -20.37 -11.45
CA ILE A 161 23.87 -19.14 -11.05
C ILE A 161 24.89 -19.46 -9.96
N GLN A 162 26.18 -19.31 -10.26
CA GLN A 162 27.20 -19.17 -9.22
C GLN A 162 27.06 -17.79 -8.58
N TYR A 163 26.54 -17.77 -7.35
CA TYR A 163 26.51 -16.59 -6.50
C TYR A 163 27.93 -16.33 -5.98
N LYS A 164 28.62 -15.30 -6.48
CA LYS A 164 29.78 -14.75 -5.78
C LYS A 164 29.23 -13.92 -4.61
N GLU A 165 29.74 -14.16 -3.40
CA GLU A 165 29.27 -13.53 -2.15
C GLU A 165 29.42 -12.00 -2.12
N GLU A 166 30.13 -11.40 -3.07
CA GLU A 166 30.35 -9.96 -3.22
C GLU A 166 29.41 -9.29 -4.22
N ALA A 167 28.13 -9.68 -4.27
CA ALA A 167 27.13 -8.81 -4.87
C ALA A 167 26.82 -7.68 -3.88
N SER A 168 27.78 -6.77 -3.68
CA SER A 168 27.46 -5.40 -3.34
C SER A 168 26.50 -4.89 -4.41
N ILE A 169 25.50 -4.15 -3.94
CA ILE A 169 24.73 -3.17 -4.72
C ILE A 169 25.71 -2.57 -5.74
N SER A 170 25.43 -2.71 -7.05
CA SER A 170 26.36 -2.22 -8.08
C SER A 170 26.73 -0.76 -7.81
N PRO A 171 27.95 -0.28 -8.08
CA PRO A 171 28.36 1.09 -7.76
C PRO A 171 27.45 2.17 -8.38
N GLU A 172 26.81 1.87 -9.51
CA GLU A 172 25.80 2.73 -10.16
C GLU A 172 24.44 2.75 -9.43
N LEU A 173 24.18 1.75 -8.57
CA LEU A 173 22.99 1.56 -7.73
C LEU A 173 23.16 2.21 -6.34
N ALA A 174 24.40 2.51 -5.93
CA ALA A 174 24.69 3.37 -4.77
C ALA A 174 24.37 4.84 -5.07
N ALA A 175 24.59 5.30 -6.29
CA ALA A 175 24.37 6.69 -6.70
C ALA A 175 22.88 7.12 -6.76
N SER A 176 21.92 6.18 -6.77
CA SER A 176 20.48 6.48 -6.61
C SER A 176 19.98 6.37 -5.16
N ILE A 177 20.86 5.97 -4.24
CA ILE A 177 20.63 5.82 -2.79
C ILE A 177 21.45 6.88 -1.99
N GLU A 178 22.43 7.53 -2.60
CA GLU A 178 23.16 8.70 -2.08
C GLU A 178 22.28 9.95 -2.25
N ASP A 179 21.76 10.59 -1.19
CA ASP A 179 22.45 11.02 0.02
C ASP A 179 21.96 10.34 1.33
N GLY A 180 22.86 9.63 2.03
CA GLY A 180 22.77 9.41 3.49
C GLY A 180 22.25 8.07 4.04
N VAL A 181 21.89 7.07 3.21
CA VAL A 181 21.22 5.84 3.71
C VAL A 181 22.19 4.72 4.15
N GLU A 182 23.39 4.58 3.58
CA GLU A 182 24.29 3.48 3.98
C GLU A 182 24.90 3.63 5.39
N ASP A 183 25.17 4.85 5.85
CA ASP A 183 25.76 5.12 7.18
C ASP A 183 24.74 4.98 8.33
N MET A 184 23.45 4.93 7.99
CA MET A 184 22.35 4.91 8.95
C MET A 184 21.80 3.49 9.22
N LYS A 185 22.27 2.47 8.50
CA LYS A 185 21.87 1.08 8.74
C LYS A 185 22.34 0.57 10.11
N ARG A 186 21.54 -0.30 10.74
CA ARG A 186 21.82 -0.88 12.07
C ARG A 186 21.74 -2.40 12.05
N PRO A 187 22.70 -3.09 11.40
CA PRO A 187 22.65 -4.54 11.21
C PRO A 187 22.63 -5.34 12.52
N ASN A 188 23.18 -4.80 13.60
CA ASN A 188 23.18 -5.46 14.91
C ASN A 188 21.82 -5.37 15.64
N LEU A 189 20.93 -4.46 15.23
CA LEU A 189 19.64 -4.19 15.88
C LEU A 189 18.44 -4.78 15.15
N ILE A 190 18.65 -5.53 14.07
CA ILE A 190 17.57 -6.09 13.23
C ILE A 190 16.58 -6.90 14.06
N TRP A 191 17.04 -7.78 14.96
CA TRP A 191 16.13 -8.58 15.80
C TRP A 191 15.31 -7.72 16.76
N VAL A 192 15.92 -6.66 17.31
CA VAL A 192 15.22 -5.72 18.19
C VAL A 192 14.11 -5.00 17.39
N ASN A 193 14.45 -4.51 16.20
CA ASN A 193 13.50 -3.85 15.29
C ASN A 193 12.40 -4.81 14.82
N PHE A 194 12.74 -6.07 14.58
CA PHE A 194 11.79 -7.11 14.20
C PHE A 194 10.77 -7.36 15.31
N PHE A 195 11.24 -7.61 16.54
CA PHE A 195 10.34 -7.82 17.68
C PHE A 195 9.53 -6.58 18.01
N LEU A 196 10.11 -5.38 17.88
CA LEU A 196 9.39 -4.12 18.05
C LEU A 196 8.25 -4.00 17.02
N THR A 197 8.54 -4.28 15.75
CA THR A 197 7.53 -4.24 14.69
C THR A 197 6.42 -5.26 14.94
N ILE A 198 6.76 -6.50 15.29
CA ILE A 198 5.78 -7.53 15.64
C ILE A 198 4.94 -7.11 16.85
N ALA A 199 5.54 -6.50 17.87
CA ALA A 199 4.82 -6.02 19.05
C ALA A 199 3.83 -4.90 18.71
N VAL A 200 4.24 -3.94 17.87
CA VAL A 200 3.36 -2.86 17.39
C VAL A 200 2.20 -3.46 16.57
N MET A 201 2.49 -4.36 15.63
CA MET A 201 1.45 -5.00 14.81
C MET A 201 0.49 -5.87 15.65
N ALA A 202 1.00 -6.63 16.61
CA ALA A 202 0.15 -7.43 17.49
C ALA A 202 -0.76 -6.55 18.36
N THR A 203 -0.22 -5.46 18.91
CA THR A 203 -1.01 -4.52 19.75
C THR A 203 -2.07 -3.81 18.92
N LEU A 204 -1.77 -3.50 17.66
CA LEU A 204 -2.73 -2.95 16.71
C LEU A 204 -3.89 -3.91 16.47
N VAL A 205 -3.62 -5.20 16.26
CA VAL A 205 -4.67 -6.22 16.05
C VAL A 205 -5.52 -6.44 17.31
N LEU A 206 -4.92 -6.31 18.49
CA LEU A 206 -5.62 -6.47 19.76
C LEU A 206 -6.43 -5.23 20.17
N ASP A 207 -6.24 -4.09 19.49
CA ASP A 207 -6.95 -2.82 19.72
C ASP A 207 -6.98 -2.36 21.19
N ILE A 208 -5.85 -2.54 21.90
CA ILE A 208 -5.76 -2.28 23.35
C ILE A 208 -5.46 -0.80 23.65
N VAL A 209 -4.82 -0.09 22.72
CA VAL A 209 -4.32 1.28 22.89
C VAL A 209 -4.73 2.09 21.66
N PRO A 210 -5.10 3.38 21.80
CA PRO A 210 -5.39 4.23 20.66
C PRO A 210 -4.27 4.16 19.61
N ILE A 211 -4.63 3.79 18.38
CA ILE A 211 -3.68 3.52 17.30
C ILE A 211 -2.68 4.66 17.04
N PRO A 212 -3.09 5.96 17.06
CA PRO A 212 -2.13 7.06 16.93
C PRO A 212 -1.05 7.05 18.03
N VAL A 213 -1.46 6.71 19.26
CA VAL A 213 -0.56 6.62 20.42
C VAL A 213 0.36 5.41 20.30
N LEU A 214 -0.16 4.28 19.81
CA LEU A 214 0.62 3.08 19.55
C LEU A 214 1.78 3.34 18.58
N PHE A 215 1.50 3.96 17.44
CA PHE A 215 2.56 4.30 16.47
C PHE A 215 3.49 5.40 16.97
N LEU A 216 3.01 6.39 17.72
CA LEU A 216 3.86 7.38 18.36
C LEU A 216 4.88 6.71 19.29
N ILE A 217 4.41 5.84 20.19
CA ILE A 217 5.27 5.12 21.13
C ILE A 217 6.25 4.22 20.37
N GLY A 218 5.75 3.47 19.38
CA GLY A 218 6.59 2.62 18.52
C GLY A 218 7.68 3.42 17.82
N PHE A 219 7.33 4.58 17.24
CA PHE A 219 8.27 5.49 16.58
C PHE A 219 9.33 6.03 17.54
N VAL A 220 8.93 6.53 18.72
CA VAL A 220 9.87 7.07 19.71
C VAL A 220 10.85 5.99 20.18
N ILE A 221 10.35 4.79 20.49
CA ILE A 221 11.19 3.66 20.90
C ILE A 221 12.15 3.26 19.77
N ALA A 222 11.64 3.13 18.54
CA ALA A 222 12.43 2.80 17.37
C ALA A 222 13.56 3.81 17.14
N LEU A 223 13.23 5.10 17.20
CA LEU A 223 14.17 6.19 16.98
C LEU A 223 15.26 6.21 18.07
N MET A 224 14.88 6.07 19.34
CA MET A 224 15.82 6.05 20.46
C MET A 224 16.77 4.85 20.44
N ILE A 225 16.27 3.66 20.05
CA ILE A 225 17.09 2.44 19.99
C ILE A 225 18.06 2.49 18.80
N ASN A 226 17.61 2.91 17.62
CA ASN A 226 18.43 2.89 16.41
C ASN A 226 19.38 4.09 16.29
N TYR A 227 18.95 5.24 16.80
CA TYR A 227 19.66 6.51 16.67
C TYR A 227 19.72 7.22 18.05
N PRO A 228 20.62 6.82 18.96
CA PRO A 228 20.70 7.42 20.29
C PRO A 228 21.15 8.89 20.29
N LYS A 229 21.84 9.34 19.23
CA LYS A 229 22.29 10.72 19.08
C LYS A 229 21.14 11.59 18.55
N VAL A 230 20.88 12.71 19.22
CA VAL A 230 19.80 13.65 18.87
C VAL A 230 19.92 14.19 17.43
N GLU A 231 21.15 14.33 16.92
CA GLU A 231 21.39 14.81 15.56
C GLU A 231 20.93 13.79 14.51
N ASP A 232 21.32 12.52 14.66
CA ASP A 232 20.82 11.42 13.83
C ASP A 232 19.28 11.32 13.92
N GLN A 233 18.69 11.47 15.11
CA GLN A 233 17.22 11.45 15.27
C GLN A 233 16.53 12.55 14.46
N ARG A 234 17.08 13.76 14.51
CA ARG A 234 16.58 14.91 13.75
C ARG A 234 16.68 14.66 12.25
N GLU A 235 17.82 14.13 11.80
CA GLU A 235 18.06 13.82 10.40
C GLU A 235 17.05 12.80 9.87
N ARG A 236 16.78 11.74 10.64
CA ARG A 236 15.79 10.70 10.27
C ARG A 236 14.36 11.22 10.25
N ILE A 237 14.00 12.13 11.17
CA ILE A 237 12.69 12.79 11.12
C ILE A 237 12.58 13.61 9.84
N LEU A 238 13.61 14.38 9.49
CA LEU A 238 13.61 15.25 8.32
C LEU A 238 13.60 14.47 7.00
N SER A 239 14.29 13.33 6.92
CA SER A 239 14.31 12.50 5.71
C SER A 239 12.92 11.97 5.33
N HIS A 240 12.08 11.67 6.33
CA HIS A 240 10.71 11.17 6.13
C HIS A 240 9.63 12.26 6.24
N ALA A 241 10.00 13.47 6.66
CA ALA A 241 9.07 14.59 6.87
C ALA A 241 8.37 15.01 5.57
N GLY A 242 9.04 14.96 4.42
CA GLY A 242 8.43 15.34 3.14
C GLY A 242 7.19 14.50 2.82
N ASN A 243 7.32 13.18 2.95
CA ASN A 243 6.23 12.23 2.75
C ASN A 243 5.14 12.42 3.81
N ALA A 244 5.52 12.48 5.09
CA ALA A 244 4.58 12.63 6.19
C ALA A 244 3.77 13.94 6.11
N LEU A 245 4.42 15.09 5.88
CA LEU A 245 3.77 16.39 5.80
C LEU A 245 2.80 16.48 4.61
N THR A 246 3.16 15.87 3.49
CA THR A 246 2.28 15.79 2.32
C THR A 246 0.98 15.06 2.69
N VAL A 247 1.09 13.91 3.34
CA VAL A 247 -0.07 13.11 3.77
C VAL A 247 -0.90 13.83 4.82
N ILE A 248 -0.28 14.42 5.84
CA ILE A 248 -0.98 15.19 6.90
C ILE A 248 -1.73 16.38 6.32
N THR A 249 -1.10 17.14 5.42
CA THR A 249 -1.72 18.32 4.80
C THR A 249 -2.97 17.91 4.02
N LEU A 250 -2.89 16.78 3.30
CA LEU A 250 -4.02 16.21 2.59
C LEU A 250 -5.16 15.84 3.55
N VAL A 251 -4.86 15.20 4.67
CA VAL A 251 -5.85 14.78 5.67
C VAL A 251 -6.55 15.98 6.30
N PHE A 252 -5.82 17.04 6.64
CA PHE A 252 -6.42 18.26 7.16
C PHE A 252 -7.26 19.00 6.12
N ALA A 253 -6.80 19.06 4.86
CA ALA A 253 -7.57 19.62 3.76
C ALA A 253 -8.88 18.84 3.54
N ALA A 254 -8.81 17.51 3.61
CA ALA A 254 -9.97 16.62 3.57
C ALA A 254 -10.93 16.90 4.73
N GLY A 255 -10.42 17.01 5.97
CA GLY A 255 -11.26 17.35 7.12
C GLY A 255 -11.97 18.69 6.96
N ILE A 256 -11.30 19.70 6.40
CA ILE A 256 -11.94 20.98 6.04
C ILE A 256 -13.06 20.74 5.02
N PHE A 257 -12.79 19.97 3.96
CA PHE A 257 -13.72 19.66 2.89
C PHE A 257 -14.96 18.93 3.41
N THR A 258 -14.77 17.83 4.16
CA THR A 258 -15.84 17.09 4.85
C THR A 258 -16.66 18.03 5.74
N GLY A 259 -15.99 18.91 6.50
CA GLY A 259 -16.65 19.91 7.33
C GLY A 259 -17.43 20.99 6.56
N ILE A 260 -17.14 21.24 5.28
CA ILE A 260 -17.94 22.12 4.40
C ILE A 260 -19.13 21.33 3.85
N PHE A 261 -18.89 20.11 3.39
CA PHE A 261 -19.88 19.24 2.76
C PHE A 261 -21.02 18.89 3.72
N SER A 262 -20.70 18.45 4.93
CA SER A 262 -21.68 18.21 6.00
C SER A 262 -22.33 19.51 6.49
N GLY A 263 -21.59 20.62 6.54
CA GLY A 263 -22.12 21.90 6.99
C GLY A 263 -23.10 22.57 6.02
N THR A 264 -22.94 22.34 4.72
CA THR A 264 -23.76 22.94 3.64
C THR A 264 -24.95 22.08 3.22
N LYS A 265 -25.06 20.87 3.76
CA LYS A 265 -26.05 19.85 3.39
C LYS A 265 -26.02 19.39 1.92
N MET A 266 -24.85 19.56 1.28
CA MET A 266 -24.66 19.20 -0.13
C MET A 266 -24.63 17.68 -0.33
N VAL A 267 -24.11 16.97 0.68
CA VAL A 267 -24.00 15.51 0.71
C VAL A 267 -25.38 14.87 0.65
N GLU A 268 -26.31 15.31 1.50
CA GLU A 268 -27.70 14.83 1.52
C GLU A 268 -28.40 15.08 0.17
N SER A 269 -28.16 16.24 -0.43
CA SER A 269 -28.78 16.63 -1.70
C SER A 269 -28.32 15.76 -2.89
N ILE A 270 -27.04 15.39 -2.93
CA ILE A 270 -26.49 14.54 -4.00
C ILE A 270 -26.90 13.08 -3.77
N ALA A 271 -26.97 12.62 -2.52
CA ALA A 271 -27.41 11.26 -2.20
C ALA A 271 -28.83 10.99 -2.68
N HIS A 272 -29.77 11.94 -2.53
CA HIS A 272 -31.12 11.83 -3.09
C HIS A 272 -31.14 11.59 -4.61
N LEU A 273 -30.16 12.11 -5.34
CA LEU A 273 -30.04 11.97 -6.79
C LEU A 273 -29.48 10.59 -7.18
N VAL A 274 -28.56 10.04 -6.37
CA VAL A 274 -28.03 8.67 -6.54
C VAL A 274 -29.09 7.62 -6.18
N ILE A 275 -29.85 7.84 -5.10
CA ILE A 275 -30.95 6.97 -4.67
C ILE A 275 -32.01 6.87 -5.78
N TYR A 276 -32.30 7.96 -6.48
CA TYR A 276 -33.26 7.95 -7.59
C TYR A 276 -32.80 7.12 -8.81
N MET A 277 -31.49 6.90 -8.98
CA MET A 277 -30.94 6.13 -10.10
C MET A 277 -30.76 4.64 -9.80
N ILE A 278 -30.66 4.23 -8.54
CA ILE A 278 -30.40 2.84 -8.15
C ILE A 278 -31.69 2.21 -7.59
N PRO A 279 -32.27 1.18 -8.23
CA PRO A 279 -33.49 0.55 -7.75
C PRO A 279 -33.28 -0.10 -6.37
N ASP A 280 -34.31 -0.08 -5.52
CA ASP A 280 -34.29 -0.65 -4.15
C ASP A 280 -33.77 -2.10 -4.09
N SER A 281 -34.01 -2.88 -5.15
CA SER A 281 -33.56 -4.28 -5.28
C SER A 281 -32.03 -4.44 -5.33
N TYR A 282 -31.27 -3.37 -5.61
CA TYR A 282 -29.81 -3.37 -5.68
C TYR A 282 -29.14 -2.77 -4.44
N SER A 283 -29.92 -2.29 -3.46
CA SER A 283 -29.43 -1.66 -2.23
C SER A 283 -28.45 -2.56 -1.48
N SER A 284 -28.77 -3.84 -1.26
CA SER A 284 -27.88 -4.79 -0.57
C SER A 284 -26.59 -5.11 -1.34
N PHE A 285 -26.57 -4.91 -2.66
CA PHE A 285 -25.38 -5.11 -3.49
C PHE A 285 -24.53 -3.85 -3.62
N PHE A 286 -24.95 -2.72 -3.05
CA PHE A 286 -24.29 -1.44 -3.25
C PHE A 286 -22.80 -1.44 -2.88
N PRO A 287 -22.34 -2.07 -1.77
CA PRO A 287 -20.91 -2.14 -1.47
C PRO A 287 -20.13 -2.96 -2.51
N LEU A 288 -20.72 -4.04 -3.03
CA LEU A 288 -20.15 -4.81 -4.13
C LEU A 288 -20.05 -3.97 -5.41
N ILE A 289 -21.09 -3.19 -5.72
CA ILE A 289 -21.07 -2.26 -6.87
C ILE A 289 -19.91 -1.28 -6.70
N VAL A 290 -19.76 -0.65 -5.53
CA VAL A 290 -18.66 0.28 -5.25
C VAL A 290 -17.31 -0.41 -5.41
N ALA A 291 -17.15 -1.64 -4.90
CA ALA A 291 -15.91 -2.39 -5.07
C ALA A 291 -15.56 -2.63 -6.55
N LEU A 292 -16.55 -3.00 -7.37
CA LEU A 292 -16.36 -3.25 -8.80
C LEU A 292 -16.12 -1.94 -9.59
N THR A 293 -16.90 -0.89 -9.32
CA THR A 293 -16.77 0.39 -10.02
C THR A 293 -15.55 1.19 -9.57
N SER A 294 -14.99 0.90 -8.39
CA SER A 294 -13.75 1.53 -7.94
C SER A 294 -12.60 1.26 -8.92
N MET A 295 -12.55 0.10 -9.59
CA MET A 295 -11.53 -0.22 -10.60
C MET A 295 -11.47 0.81 -11.75
N PRO A 296 -12.54 0.99 -12.56
CA PRO A 296 -12.51 1.98 -13.64
C PRO A 296 -12.49 3.42 -13.14
N PHE A 297 -13.15 3.74 -12.01
CA PHE A 297 -13.20 5.12 -11.52
C PHE A 297 -11.86 5.59 -11.01
N THR A 298 -11.17 4.77 -10.21
CA THR A 298 -9.81 5.10 -9.74
C THR A 298 -8.78 5.00 -10.87
N PHE A 299 -9.03 4.25 -11.94
CA PHE A 299 -8.13 4.28 -13.11
C PHE A 299 -8.19 5.64 -13.84
N VAL A 300 -9.40 6.17 -14.05
CA VAL A 300 -9.64 7.41 -14.82
C VAL A 300 -9.44 8.66 -13.96
N LEU A 301 -9.81 8.60 -12.69
CA LEU A 301 -9.69 9.70 -11.73
C LEU A 301 -8.43 9.51 -10.89
N SER A 302 -7.80 10.60 -10.48
CA SER A 302 -6.76 10.51 -9.44
C SER A 302 -7.39 10.03 -8.13
N ASN A 303 -6.58 9.43 -7.26
CA ASN A 303 -7.04 9.05 -5.91
C ASN A 303 -7.64 10.24 -5.16
N ASP A 304 -7.07 11.45 -5.29
CA ASP A 304 -7.62 12.64 -4.65
C ASP A 304 -9.03 12.98 -5.18
N ALA A 305 -9.22 12.96 -6.50
CA ALA A 305 -10.51 13.25 -7.12
C ALA A 305 -11.57 12.20 -6.76
N TYR A 306 -11.19 10.93 -6.75
CA TYR A 306 -12.10 9.84 -6.40
C TYR A 306 -12.47 9.87 -4.90
N TYR A 307 -11.49 9.90 -4.00
CA TYR A 307 -11.74 9.77 -2.56
C TYR A 307 -12.31 11.03 -1.92
N PHE A 308 -11.95 12.23 -2.38
CA PHE A 308 -12.54 13.46 -1.83
C PHE A 308 -13.78 13.93 -2.59
N GLY A 309 -13.91 13.58 -3.88
CA GLY A 309 -15.07 13.97 -4.68
C GLY A 309 -16.18 12.92 -4.70
N VAL A 310 -15.85 11.69 -5.12
CA VAL A 310 -16.84 10.64 -5.44
C VAL A 310 -17.21 9.81 -4.22
N LEU A 311 -16.24 9.41 -3.40
CA LEU A 311 -16.50 8.52 -2.27
C LEU A 311 -17.51 9.08 -1.25
N PRO A 312 -17.49 10.38 -0.85
CA PRO A 312 -18.49 10.92 0.07
C PRO A 312 -19.91 10.81 -0.47
N ILE A 313 -20.08 11.00 -1.79
CA ILE A 313 -21.37 10.84 -2.46
C ILE A 313 -21.82 9.37 -2.41
N LEU A 314 -20.91 8.43 -2.67
CA LEU A 314 -21.22 7.00 -2.59
C LEU A 314 -21.56 6.58 -1.16
N ALA A 315 -20.82 7.08 -0.17
CA ALA A 315 -21.05 6.76 1.24
C ALA A 315 -22.43 7.23 1.71
N GLU A 316 -22.82 8.46 1.37
CA GLU A 316 -24.15 8.96 1.73
C GLU A 316 -25.27 8.21 1.01
N ALA A 317 -25.09 7.87 -0.26
CA ALA A 317 -26.03 7.02 -0.98
C ALA A 317 -26.17 5.63 -0.32
N GLY A 318 -25.06 5.04 0.15
CA GLY A 318 -25.08 3.81 0.92
C GLY A 318 -25.79 3.95 2.27
N ALA A 319 -25.56 5.05 2.99
CA ALA A 319 -26.21 5.34 4.26
C ALA A 319 -27.73 5.42 4.14
N ALA A 320 -28.24 5.95 3.03
CA ALA A 320 -29.68 5.96 2.75
C ALA A 320 -30.29 4.56 2.53
N TYR A 321 -29.46 3.57 2.18
CA TYR A 321 -29.82 2.15 2.14
C TYR A 321 -29.56 1.42 3.46
N GLY A 322 -29.13 2.13 4.50
CA GLY A 322 -28.79 1.54 5.81
C GLY A 322 -27.40 0.90 5.88
N ILE A 323 -26.52 1.15 4.90
CA ILE A 323 -25.15 0.63 4.88
C ILE A 323 -24.23 1.59 5.62
N ASP A 324 -23.36 1.04 6.48
CA ASP A 324 -22.36 1.83 7.18
C ASP A 324 -21.33 2.44 6.20
N PRO A 325 -21.06 3.76 6.26
CA PRO A 325 -20.02 4.42 5.47
C PRO A 325 -18.65 3.73 5.49
N VAL A 326 -18.28 3.05 6.59
CA VAL A 326 -17.02 2.31 6.69
C VAL A 326 -16.96 1.17 5.68
N GLU A 327 -18.08 0.50 5.39
CA GLU A 327 -18.13 -0.57 4.39
C GLU A 327 -17.93 -0.04 2.97
N ILE A 328 -18.51 1.13 2.68
CA ILE A 328 -18.31 1.81 1.40
C ILE A 328 -16.86 2.24 1.24
N ALA A 329 -16.23 2.72 2.31
CA ALA A 329 -14.80 3.03 2.34
C ALA A 329 -13.95 1.79 2.02
N ARG A 330 -14.22 0.65 2.68
CA ARG A 330 -13.51 -0.62 2.44
C ARG A 330 -13.77 -1.17 1.03
N ALA A 331 -14.96 -0.99 0.49
CA ALA A 331 -15.25 -1.34 -0.91
C ALA A 331 -14.44 -0.50 -1.89
N SER A 332 -14.36 0.80 -1.63
CA SER A 332 -13.76 1.77 -2.54
C SER A 332 -12.25 1.61 -2.77
N ILE A 333 -11.54 0.90 -1.91
CA ILE A 333 -10.09 0.65 -1.98
C ILE A 333 -9.73 -0.70 -2.61
N ILE A 334 -10.71 -1.58 -2.89
CA ILE A 334 -10.43 -2.89 -3.49
C ILE A 334 -9.91 -2.78 -4.93
N GLY A 335 -10.34 -1.75 -5.68
CA GLY A 335 -9.90 -1.51 -7.05
C GLY A 335 -8.46 -0.98 -7.20
N GLN A 336 -7.72 -0.82 -6.11
CA GLN A 336 -6.38 -0.23 -6.12
C GLN A 336 -5.33 -0.95 -6.99
N PRO A 337 -5.33 -2.28 -7.15
CA PRO A 337 -4.48 -2.93 -8.13
C PRO A 337 -4.69 -2.39 -9.56
N VAL A 338 -5.92 -2.03 -9.93
CA VAL A 338 -6.22 -1.43 -11.25
C VAL A 338 -5.86 0.05 -11.26
N HIS A 339 -6.12 0.79 -10.17
CA HIS A 339 -5.71 2.19 -10.03
C HIS A 339 -4.23 2.39 -10.34
N LEU A 340 -3.36 1.50 -9.83
CA LEU A 340 -1.92 1.62 -10.01
C LEU A 340 -1.47 1.50 -11.47
N LEU A 341 -2.32 1.02 -12.38
CA LEU A 341 -2.04 1.07 -13.83
C LEU A 341 -2.32 2.44 -14.45
N SER A 342 -2.97 3.35 -13.74
CA SER A 342 -3.29 4.68 -14.23
C SER A 342 -2.01 5.49 -14.50
N PRO A 343 -1.94 6.24 -15.62
CA PRO A 343 -0.82 7.15 -15.88
C PRO A 343 -0.76 8.33 -14.90
N LEU A 344 -1.79 8.50 -14.05
CA LEU A 344 -1.83 9.51 -13.01
C LEU A 344 -1.00 9.12 -11.77
N VAL A 345 -0.50 7.89 -11.70
CA VAL A 345 0.26 7.38 -10.56
C VAL A 345 1.76 7.56 -10.78
N ALA A 346 2.34 8.55 -10.09
CA ALA A 346 3.76 8.90 -10.23
C ALA A 346 4.72 7.74 -9.92
N SER A 347 4.44 6.95 -8.88
CA SER A 347 5.28 5.80 -8.52
C SER A 347 5.27 4.73 -9.63
N THR A 348 4.16 4.53 -10.33
CA THR A 348 4.11 3.60 -11.48
C THR A 348 4.95 4.11 -12.65
N LEU A 349 4.99 5.43 -12.88
CA LEU A 349 5.89 6.02 -13.88
C LEU A 349 7.36 5.79 -13.52
N LEU A 350 7.71 5.92 -12.24
CA LEU A 350 9.04 5.56 -11.75
C LEU A 350 9.34 4.08 -11.98
N LEU A 351 8.41 3.18 -11.64
CA LEU A 351 8.58 1.74 -11.84
C LEU A 351 8.92 1.41 -13.30
N VAL A 352 8.13 1.90 -14.25
CA VAL A 352 8.36 1.58 -15.67
C VAL A 352 9.65 2.22 -16.19
N SER A 353 10.01 3.40 -15.69
CA SER A 353 11.31 4.04 -15.98
C SER A 353 12.47 3.18 -15.49
N MET A 354 12.42 2.66 -14.25
CA MET A 354 13.47 1.79 -13.71
C MET A 354 13.56 0.45 -14.44
N LEU A 355 12.44 -0.07 -14.96
CA LEU A 355 12.41 -1.29 -15.77
C LEU A 355 12.86 -1.06 -17.23
N ASN A 356 13.09 0.19 -17.63
CA ASN A 356 13.33 0.59 -19.02
C ASN A 356 12.21 0.08 -19.95
N LYS A 357 10.96 0.37 -19.57
CA LYS A 357 9.74 -0.03 -20.28
C LYS A 357 8.75 1.12 -20.37
N ASP A 358 7.85 1.02 -21.35
CA ASP A 358 6.73 1.95 -21.47
C ASP A 358 5.58 1.56 -20.54
N ILE A 359 4.85 2.56 -20.04
CA ILE A 359 3.65 2.31 -19.23
C ILE A 359 2.61 1.47 -19.98
N GLY A 360 2.48 1.66 -21.29
CA GLY A 360 1.55 0.88 -22.12
C GLY A 360 1.88 -0.61 -22.14
N ASP A 361 3.15 -0.99 -22.05
CA ASP A 361 3.57 -2.39 -22.00
C ASP A 361 3.22 -3.01 -20.63
N LEU A 362 3.48 -2.28 -19.54
CA LEU A 362 3.07 -2.70 -18.22
C LEU A 362 1.55 -2.85 -18.13
N GLN A 363 0.78 -1.87 -18.64
CA GLN A 363 -0.68 -1.92 -18.67
C GLN A 363 -1.19 -3.15 -19.41
N LYS A 364 -0.73 -3.39 -20.65
CA LYS A 364 -1.14 -4.57 -21.43
C LYS A 364 -0.80 -5.88 -20.73
N TYR A 365 0.36 -5.93 -20.06
CA TYR A 365 0.83 -7.15 -19.40
C TYR A 365 0.09 -7.41 -18.08
N ALA A 366 -0.12 -6.37 -17.27
CA ALA A 366 -0.61 -6.45 -15.90
C ALA A 366 -2.14 -6.37 -15.79
N LEU A 367 -2.86 -5.79 -16.78
CA LEU A 367 -4.29 -5.53 -16.70
C LEU A 367 -5.10 -6.75 -16.22
N LEU A 368 -4.92 -7.89 -16.87
CA LEU A 368 -5.62 -9.11 -16.48
C LEU A 368 -5.36 -9.48 -15.02
N TRP A 369 -4.10 -9.41 -14.57
CA TRP A 369 -3.71 -9.74 -13.21
C TRP A 369 -4.23 -8.75 -12.18
N THR A 370 -4.27 -7.46 -12.50
CA THR A 370 -4.85 -6.44 -11.61
C THR A 370 -6.35 -6.63 -11.44
N VAL A 371 -7.09 -6.91 -12.52
CA VAL A 371 -8.52 -7.18 -12.46
C VAL A 371 -8.80 -8.47 -11.70
N LEU A 372 -8.06 -9.55 -11.98
CA LEU A 372 -8.20 -10.82 -11.25
C LEU A 372 -7.89 -10.66 -9.76
N THR A 373 -6.88 -9.85 -9.42
CA THR A 373 -6.53 -9.57 -8.03
C THR A 373 -7.63 -8.80 -7.33
N ALA A 374 -8.16 -7.75 -7.96
CA ALA A 374 -9.29 -6.98 -7.42
C ALA A 374 -10.55 -7.83 -7.25
N LEU A 375 -10.91 -8.67 -8.24
CA LEU A 375 -12.06 -9.57 -8.13
C LEU A 375 -11.87 -10.62 -7.03
N PHE A 376 -10.67 -11.18 -6.90
CA PHE A 376 -10.35 -12.13 -5.84
C PHE A 376 -10.42 -11.47 -4.47
N THR A 377 -9.87 -10.27 -4.31
CA THR A 377 -9.96 -9.55 -3.04
C THR A 377 -11.38 -9.06 -2.73
N THR A 378 -12.19 -8.71 -3.73
CA THR A 378 -13.65 -8.53 -3.55
C THR A 378 -14.27 -9.79 -2.97
N LEU A 379 -14.01 -10.97 -3.56
CA LEU A 379 -14.55 -12.23 -3.06
C LEU A 379 -14.14 -12.50 -1.61
N ILE A 380 -12.86 -12.30 -1.25
CA ILE A 380 -12.42 -12.49 0.13
C ILE A 380 -13.07 -11.47 1.06
N ALA A 381 -13.16 -10.20 0.68
CA ALA A 381 -13.79 -9.16 1.50
C ALA A 381 -15.26 -9.48 1.83
N LEU A 382 -15.97 -10.09 0.88
CA LEU A 382 -17.33 -10.59 1.08
C LEU A 382 -17.37 -11.79 2.03
N LEU A 383 -16.47 -12.76 1.83
CA LEU A 383 -16.40 -13.97 2.66
C LEU A 383 -16.00 -13.67 4.11
N THR A 384 -15.18 -12.64 4.33
CA THR A 384 -14.69 -12.26 5.65
C THR A 384 -15.59 -11.23 6.34
N GLY A 385 -16.65 -10.78 5.68
CA GLY A 385 -17.56 -9.75 6.20
C GLY A 385 -16.92 -8.35 6.29
N ALA A 386 -15.82 -8.11 5.58
CA ALA A 386 -15.27 -6.76 5.47
C ALA A 386 -16.23 -5.84 4.71
N ILE A 387 -17.01 -6.42 3.79
CA ILE A 387 -18.06 -5.78 3.00
C ILE A 387 -19.29 -6.71 2.96
N SER A 388 -20.48 -6.16 3.14
CA SER A 388 -21.76 -6.88 3.09
C SER A 388 -22.36 -7.01 1.69
N ILE A 389 -23.21 -8.03 1.53
CA ILE A 389 -24.18 -8.19 0.41
C ILE A 389 -25.62 -8.26 0.94
N PHE A 390 -25.82 -8.25 2.27
CA PHE A 390 -27.11 -8.46 2.93
C PHE A 390 -27.27 -7.62 4.19
#